data_AF-A0A8K0XRN6-F1
#
_entry.id   AF-A0A8K0XRN6-F1
#
_cell.length_a   1.000
_cell.length_b   1.000
_cell.length_c   1.000
_cell.angle_alpha   90.00
_cell.angle_beta   90.00
_cell.angle_gamma   90.00
#
_symmetry.space_group_name_H-M   'P 1'
#
loop_
_entity.id
_entity.type
_entity.pdbx_description
1 polymer ?
#
loop_
_entity_poly.entity_id
_entity_poly.type
_entity_poly.pdbx_seq_one_letter_code
_entity_poly.pdbx_strand_id
1 'polypeptide(L)'
;MSLLPSIISSKPPQPFLLLQSTAAQSCLPILRSILDKTLVKKPVILVCFLHPPPTLVKPELLQSQNLRLLDWTARVPGYSDYSVDPHAEILKVIQEYGVVVPDVIIDSADTLLSNLGSLSETYRILNSILLALRPSGTTRFIVHILAPNPLIPLLAQVRFSPSLFHLKAHPPVLLTHISKAYLTLPPPQTTPEKFYSVFTPLSERHHECEKLVFGTDGEGSGGSEIVVEMVMRCTGGASRKRGVERYLEGWMSNSATSCDLQQLESLKSLWAKQVAMQDVSTSIDSSHQDSNPVNKDAPDPTKNLSFNLNLTEEQQHARSQVPLPYAHEGMLPVLENWKIGPLLIARVLKGKPASTSTPASILYDPDSADDIDDDDPDEDLDL
;
A
#
# COMPACT_ATOMS: atom_id res chain seq x y z
N MET A 1 16.47 1.94 3.86
CA MET A 1 16.31 2.32 5.29
C MET A 1 15.02 1.70 5.78
N SER A 2 15.05 0.99 6.90
CA SER A 2 13.85 0.42 7.51
C SER A 2 13.02 1.53 8.16
N LEU A 3 11.77 1.65 7.73
CA LEU A 3 10.79 2.65 8.12
C LEU A 3 10.02 2.23 9.38
N LEU A 4 9.76 0.92 9.55
CA LEU A 4 8.99 0.39 10.67
C LEU A 4 9.58 0.75 12.06
N PRO A 5 10.90 0.64 12.33
CA PRO A 5 11.50 1.11 13.58
C PRO A 5 11.20 2.57 13.88
N SER A 6 11.21 3.42 12.84
CA SER A 6 10.99 4.85 12.96
C SER A 6 9.53 5.10 13.40
N ILE A 7 8.58 4.43 12.75
CA ILE A 7 7.15 4.45 13.11
C ILE A 7 6.92 3.95 14.55
N ILE A 8 7.54 2.83 14.95
CA ILE A 8 7.40 2.28 16.30
C ILE A 8 8.01 3.23 17.34
N SER A 9 9.12 3.91 17.00
CA SER A 9 9.77 4.88 17.89
C SER A 9 9.10 6.26 17.94
N SER A 10 8.00 6.45 17.19
CA SER A 10 7.26 7.71 17.01
C SER A 10 8.09 8.82 16.35
N LYS A 11 8.91 8.48 15.36
CA LYS A 11 9.71 9.41 14.55
C LYS A 11 9.40 9.21 13.06
N PRO A 12 8.92 10.23 12.31
CA PRO A 12 8.44 11.54 12.78
C PRO A 12 7.18 11.44 13.66
N PRO A 13 6.81 12.50 14.40
CA PRO A 13 5.56 12.53 15.14
C PRO A 13 4.38 12.36 14.17
N GLN A 14 3.53 11.39 14.44
CA GLN A 14 2.37 11.06 13.63
C GLN A 14 1.15 11.14 14.53
N PRO A 15 0.17 11.99 14.23
CA PRO A 15 -0.99 12.16 15.11
C PRO A 15 -1.87 10.92 15.13
N PHE A 16 -1.88 10.12 14.06
CA PHE A 16 -2.74 8.95 13.94
C PHE A 16 -2.01 7.74 13.33
N LEU A 17 -2.14 6.59 13.99
CA LEU A 17 -1.68 5.28 13.56
C LEU A 17 -2.85 4.29 13.60
N LEU A 18 -3.10 3.64 12.47
CA LEU A 18 -4.06 2.53 12.36
C LEU A 18 -3.28 1.21 12.26
N LEU A 19 -3.58 0.27 13.16
CA LEU A 19 -3.06 -1.09 13.13
C LEU A 19 -4.18 -2.04 12.70
N GLN A 20 -4.04 -2.67 11.54
CA GLN A 20 -5.03 -3.57 10.99
C GLN A 20 -4.54 -5.01 11.08
N SER A 21 -5.24 -5.81 11.88
CA SER A 21 -5.11 -7.27 11.90
C SER A 21 -6.11 -7.94 10.98
N THR A 22 -5.89 -9.21 10.71
CA THR A 22 -6.88 -10.12 10.11
C THR A 22 -6.99 -11.36 11.01
N ALA A 23 -7.96 -12.23 10.76
CA ALA A 23 -8.00 -13.54 11.42
C ALA A 23 -6.72 -14.36 11.12
N ALA A 24 -6.19 -14.22 9.91
CA ALA A 24 -4.98 -14.91 9.45
C ALA A 24 -3.69 -14.38 10.12
N GLN A 25 -3.60 -13.08 10.40
CA GLN A 25 -2.39 -12.48 10.96
C GLN A 25 -2.67 -11.26 11.86
N SER A 26 -2.09 -11.28 13.07
CA SER A 26 -2.30 -10.24 14.08
C SER A 26 -1.19 -9.19 14.11
N CYS A 27 -1.57 -7.91 14.26
CA CYS A 27 -0.68 -6.78 14.57
C CYS A 27 -0.33 -6.66 16.07
N LEU A 28 -0.88 -7.48 16.96
CA LEU A 28 -0.67 -7.34 18.40
C LEU A 28 0.82 -7.38 18.82
N PRO A 29 1.69 -8.22 18.23
CA PRO A 29 3.13 -8.17 18.54
C PRO A 29 3.77 -6.81 18.26
N ILE A 30 3.32 -6.12 17.22
CA ILE A 30 3.78 -4.77 16.87
C ILE A 30 3.23 -3.76 17.88
N LEU A 31 1.94 -3.87 18.24
CA LEU A 31 1.30 -3.02 19.26
C LEU A 31 2.03 -3.11 20.61
N ARG A 32 2.37 -4.33 21.05
CA ARG A 32 3.17 -4.56 22.28
C ARG A 32 4.53 -3.86 22.20
N SER A 33 5.22 -3.94 21.07
CA SER A 33 6.50 -3.24 20.88
C SER A 33 6.35 -1.71 20.92
N ILE A 34 5.25 -1.18 20.37
CA ILE A 34 4.94 0.26 20.45
C ILE A 34 4.69 0.65 21.91
N LEU A 35 3.88 -0.10 22.65
CA LEU A 35 3.60 0.12 24.08
C LEU A 35 4.89 0.13 24.89
N ASP A 36 5.72 -0.92 24.78
CA ASP A 36 6.99 -1.06 25.49
C ASP A 36 7.90 0.15 25.26
N LYS A 37 8.04 0.62 24.02
CA LYS A 37 8.92 1.75 23.68
C LYS A 37 8.34 3.11 24.04
N THR A 38 7.01 3.24 24.09
CA THR A 38 6.31 4.50 24.36
C THR A 38 6.22 4.76 25.86
N LEU A 39 5.89 3.74 26.65
CA LEU A 39 5.75 3.81 28.11
C LEU A 39 7.02 4.27 28.83
N VAL A 40 8.19 3.99 28.25
CA VAL A 40 9.48 4.45 28.78
C VAL A 40 9.68 5.96 28.58
N LYS A 41 9.02 6.57 27.59
CA LYS A 41 9.29 7.94 27.15
C LYS A 41 8.25 8.96 27.60
N LYS A 42 6.97 8.57 27.65
CA LYS A 42 5.87 9.48 27.95
C LYS A 42 4.62 8.75 28.47
N PRO A 43 3.66 9.48 29.06
CA PRO A 43 2.40 8.89 29.50
C PRO A 43 1.58 8.28 28.35
N VAL A 44 0.91 7.18 28.64
CA VAL A 44 0.04 6.42 27.73
C VAL A 44 -1.27 6.11 28.43
N ILE A 45 -2.38 6.39 27.75
CA ILE A 45 -3.71 5.89 28.09
C ILE A 45 -3.96 4.65 27.22
N LEU A 46 -4.08 3.49 27.86
CA LEU A 46 -4.43 2.23 27.19
C LEU A 46 -5.90 1.90 27.49
N VAL A 47 -6.71 1.81 26.44
CA VAL A 47 -8.11 1.42 26.49
C VAL A 47 -8.24 0.00 25.97
N CYS A 48 -8.70 -0.91 26.83
CA CYS A 48 -8.84 -2.34 26.55
C CYS A 48 -10.31 -2.73 26.42
N PHE A 49 -10.80 -2.93 25.20
CA PHE A 49 -12.15 -3.45 24.93
C PHE A 49 -12.16 -4.97 24.73
N LEU A 50 -11.10 -5.53 24.13
CA LEU A 50 -11.07 -6.94 23.75
C LEU A 50 -9.96 -7.71 24.47
N HIS A 51 -8.78 -7.12 24.58
CA HIS A 51 -7.59 -7.79 25.07
C HIS A 51 -7.32 -7.38 26.53
N PRO A 52 -7.33 -8.34 27.47
CA PRO A 52 -7.00 -8.03 28.86
C PRO A 52 -5.63 -7.37 28.97
N PRO A 53 -5.43 -6.40 29.86
CA PRO A 53 -4.19 -5.63 29.97
C PRO A 53 -2.91 -6.48 30.04
N PRO A 54 -2.85 -7.61 30.80
CA PRO A 54 -1.67 -8.48 30.86
C PRO A 54 -1.29 -9.12 29.51
N THR A 55 -2.20 -9.15 28.54
CA THR A 55 -1.92 -9.66 27.19
C THR A 55 -1.24 -8.63 26.29
N LEU A 56 -1.29 -7.35 26.63
CA LEU A 56 -0.71 -6.26 25.85
C LEU A 56 0.50 -5.62 26.53
N VAL A 57 0.52 -5.61 27.86
CA VAL A 57 1.53 -4.95 28.67
C VAL A 57 2.23 -5.97 29.53
N LYS A 58 3.57 -5.91 29.54
CA LYS A 58 4.37 -6.78 30.40
C LYS A 58 4.06 -6.52 31.88
N PRO A 59 4.10 -7.55 32.75
CA PRO A 59 3.75 -7.40 34.16
C PRO A 59 4.48 -6.26 34.89
N GLU A 60 5.75 -6.01 34.54
CA GLU A 60 6.56 -4.96 35.15
C GLU A 60 6.06 -3.55 34.78
N LEU A 61 5.46 -3.41 33.60
CA LEU A 61 4.97 -2.13 33.09
C LEU A 61 3.53 -1.83 33.50
N LEU A 62 2.77 -2.83 33.98
CA LEU A 62 1.40 -2.63 34.48
C LEU A 62 1.34 -1.69 35.69
N GLN A 63 2.43 -1.62 36.47
CA GLN A 63 2.55 -0.73 37.64
C GLN A 63 3.23 0.60 37.29
N SER A 64 3.51 0.86 36.01
CA SER A 64 4.17 2.09 35.59
C SER A 64 3.29 3.31 35.84
N GLN A 65 3.86 4.37 36.41
CA GLN A 65 3.18 5.66 36.57
C GLN A 65 2.85 6.33 35.23
N ASN A 66 3.56 5.94 34.15
CA ASN A 66 3.29 6.42 32.81
C ASN A 66 2.11 5.70 32.15
N LEU A 67 1.53 4.66 32.78
CA LEU A 67 0.42 3.92 32.21
C LEU A 67 -0.88 4.25 32.96
N ARG A 68 -1.86 4.77 32.23
CA ARG A 68 -3.24 4.88 32.69
C ARG A 68 -4.09 3.86 31.94
N LEU A 69 -4.64 2.90 32.69
CA LEU A 69 -5.39 1.79 32.13
C LEU A 69 -6.90 2.01 32.26
N LEU A 70 -7.63 1.84 31.16
CA LEU A 70 -9.09 1.80 31.11
C LEU A 70 -9.51 0.41 30.60
N ASP A 71 -9.80 -0.49 31.52
CA ASP A 71 -10.17 -1.88 31.22
C ASP A 71 -11.70 -2.05 31.12
N TRP A 72 -12.15 -2.34 29.90
CA TRP A 72 -13.55 -2.57 29.54
C TRP A 72 -13.83 -4.02 29.15
N THR A 73 -12.87 -4.92 29.26
CA THR A 73 -13.01 -6.32 28.83
C THR A 73 -14.11 -7.08 29.58
N ALA A 74 -14.43 -6.67 30.81
CA ALA A 74 -15.53 -7.22 31.61
C ALA A 74 -16.86 -6.44 31.51
N ARG A 75 -16.89 -5.34 30.76
CA ARG A 75 -18.04 -4.42 30.66
C ARG A 75 -18.77 -4.61 29.33
N VAL A 76 -19.35 -5.80 29.14
CA VAL A 76 -20.09 -6.14 27.91
C VAL A 76 -21.50 -5.53 27.97
N PRO A 77 -21.93 -4.72 26.99
CA PRO A 77 -23.28 -4.17 26.95
C PRO A 77 -24.36 -5.24 27.07
N GLY A 78 -25.34 -5.00 27.94
CA GLY A 78 -26.43 -5.94 28.24
C GLY A 78 -26.09 -7.00 29.31
N TYR A 79 -24.83 -7.13 29.73
CA TYR A 79 -24.40 -8.08 30.76
C TYR A 79 -23.84 -7.43 32.03
N SER A 80 -23.54 -6.13 32.00
CA SER A 80 -23.10 -5.37 33.17
C SER A 80 -24.16 -4.38 33.65
N ASP A 81 -24.37 -4.31 34.97
CA ASP A 81 -25.28 -3.35 35.60
C ASP A 81 -24.80 -1.88 35.52
N TYR A 82 -23.56 -1.66 35.06
CA TYR A 82 -22.93 -0.34 34.99
C TYR A 82 -23.05 0.26 33.59
N SER A 83 -23.89 1.29 33.44
CA SER A 83 -24.03 2.07 32.19
C SER A 83 -23.04 3.24 32.14
N VAL A 84 -21.73 2.97 32.24
CA VAL A 84 -20.72 4.03 32.08
C VAL A 84 -20.45 4.21 30.59
N ASP A 85 -20.53 5.45 30.10
CA ASP A 85 -20.16 5.78 28.71
C ASP A 85 -18.63 5.77 28.57
N PRO A 86 -18.05 4.86 27.76
CA PRO A 86 -16.60 4.82 27.56
C PRO A 86 -16.06 6.11 26.95
N HIS A 87 -16.84 6.80 26.12
CA HIS A 87 -16.41 8.05 25.49
C HIS A 87 -16.19 9.17 26.52
N ALA A 88 -17.15 9.37 27.42
CA ALA A 88 -17.02 10.35 28.50
C ALA A 88 -15.84 10.04 29.43
N GLU A 89 -15.62 8.77 29.78
CA GLU A 89 -14.52 8.36 30.64
C GLU A 89 -13.16 8.60 29.97
N ILE A 90 -12.99 8.22 28.70
CA ILE A 90 -11.75 8.44 27.94
C ILE A 90 -11.44 9.94 27.83
N LEU A 91 -12.42 10.78 27.45
CA LEU A 91 -12.21 12.22 27.32
C LEU A 91 -11.89 12.87 28.66
N LYS A 92 -12.56 12.46 29.74
CA LYS A 92 -12.26 12.94 31.10
C LYS A 92 -10.80 12.65 31.46
N VAL A 93 -10.33 11.42 31.23
CA VAL A 93 -8.95 11.03 31.53
C VAL A 93 -7.96 11.80 30.67
N ILE A 94 -8.22 12.04 29.39
CA ILE A 94 -7.38 12.89 28.54
C ILE A 94 -7.29 14.31 29.10
N GLN A 95 -8.40 14.88 29.59
CA GLN A 95 -8.43 16.22 30.18
C GLN A 95 -7.67 16.32 31.50
N GLU A 96 -7.64 15.26 32.32
CA GLU A 96 -6.90 15.20 33.60
C GLU A 96 -5.39 15.40 33.42
N TYR A 97 -4.84 15.08 32.24
CA TYR A 97 -3.41 15.27 31.93
C TYR A 97 -3.01 16.73 31.64
N GLY A 98 -3.98 17.62 31.39
CA GLY A 98 -3.74 19.06 31.20
C GLY A 98 -2.76 19.37 30.05
N VAL A 99 -1.57 19.91 30.40
CA VAL A 99 -0.57 20.35 29.42
C VAL A 99 0.23 19.18 28.82
N VAL A 100 0.41 18.09 29.58
CA VAL A 100 1.20 16.92 29.14
C VAL A 100 0.28 15.94 28.45
N VAL A 101 0.07 16.11 27.14
CA VAL A 101 -0.91 15.27 26.45
C VAL A 101 -0.34 13.85 26.23
N PRO A 102 -1.04 12.79 26.68
CA PRO A 102 -0.58 11.40 26.58
C PRO A 102 -0.77 10.84 25.17
N ASP A 103 -0.10 9.71 24.88
CA ASP A 103 -0.54 8.86 23.77
C ASP A 103 -1.78 8.07 24.16
N VAL A 104 -2.71 7.90 23.23
CA VAL A 104 -3.94 7.14 23.47
C VAL A 104 -3.96 5.93 22.57
N ILE A 105 -4.20 4.76 23.15
CA ILE A 105 -4.20 3.48 22.45
C ILE A 105 -5.54 2.80 22.70
N ILE A 106 -6.24 2.45 21.62
CA ILE A 106 -7.43 1.60 21.65
C ILE A 106 -7.07 0.26 21.05
N ASP A 107 -7.23 -0.81 21.82
CA ASP A 107 -6.84 -2.17 21.43
C ASP A 107 -7.77 -2.85 20.43
N SER A 108 -9.04 -2.45 20.35
CA SER A 108 -10.02 -3.01 19.39
C SER A 108 -11.16 -2.03 19.13
N ALA A 109 -11.08 -1.32 18.01
CA ALA A 109 -12.15 -0.46 17.52
C ALA A 109 -13.35 -1.25 16.99
N ASP A 110 -13.15 -2.49 16.52
CA ASP A 110 -14.20 -3.40 16.10
C ASP A 110 -15.08 -3.84 17.28
N THR A 111 -14.49 -4.12 18.46
CA THR A 111 -15.26 -4.40 19.67
C THR A 111 -16.02 -3.16 20.15
N LEU A 112 -15.41 -1.98 20.10
CA LEU A 112 -16.10 -0.72 20.38
C LEU A 112 -17.30 -0.51 19.44
N LEU A 113 -17.15 -0.80 18.15
CA LEU A 113 -18.26 -0.77 17.19
C LEU A 113 -19.37 -1.75 17.55
N SER A 114 -19.00 -3.00 17.86
CA SER A 114 -19.97 -4.03 18.26
C SER A 114 -20.73 -3.64 19.53
N ASN A 115 -20.05 -3.01 20.49
CA ASN A 115 -20.65 -2.57 21.74
C ASN A 115 -21.64 -1.41 21.56
N LEU A 116 -21.33 -0.47 20.68
CA LEU A 116 -22.19 0.67 20.38
C LEU A 116 -23.31 0.34 19.40
N GLY A 117 -23.10 -0.64 18.51
CA GLY A 117 -24.05 -1.02 17.47
C GLY A 117 -24.24 0.05 16.38
N SER A 118 -23.43 1.11 16.35
CA SER A 118 -23.59 2.25 15.45
C SER A 118 -22.25 2.73 14.88
N LEU A 119 -22.09 2.59 13.56
CA LEU A 119 -20.89 3.00 12.83
C LEU A 119 -20.58 4.49 12.96
N SER A 120 -21.61 5.34 12.85
CA SER A 120 -21.48 6.80 12.92
C SER A 120 -21.10 7.26 14.33
N GLU A 121 -21.65 6.61 15.35
CA GLU A 121 -21.33 6.91 16.75
C GLU A 121 -19.89 6.51 17.08
N THR A 122 -19.45 5.31 16.69
CA THR A 122 -18.06 4.89 16.88
C THR A 122 -17.09 5.82 16.17
N TYR A 123 -17.37 6.19 14.92
CA TYR A 123 -16.57 7.16 14.18
C TYR A 123 -16.48 8.50 14.90
N ARG A 124 -17.61 9.02 15.40
CA ARG A 124 -17.68 10.29 16.14
C ARG A 124 -16.82 10.25 17.40
N ILE A 125 -16.85 9.14 18.15
CA ILE A 125 -16.05 8.93 19.36
C ILE A 125 -14.56 8.88 19.04
N LEU A 126 -14.16 8.11 18.02
CA LEU A 126 -12.75 8.05 17.62
C LEU A 126 -12.25 9.42 17.13
N ASN A 127 -13.08 10.17 16.41
CA ASN A 127 -12.75 11.50 15.93
C ASN A 127 -12.69 12.53 17.06
N SER A 128 -13.57 12.46 18.06
CA SER A 128 -13.54 13.36 19.23
C SER A 128 -12.28 13.14 20.07
N ILE A 129 -11.86 11.88 20.25
CA ILE A 129 -10.59 11.53 20.90
C ILE A 129 -9.41 12.10 20.11
N LEU A 130 -9.37 11.89 18.79
CA LEU A 130 -8.30 12.44 17.94
C LEU A 130 -8.25 13.97 18.02
N LEU A 131 -9.40 14.66 18.00
CA LEU A 131 -9.49 16.11 18.12
C LEU A 131 -8.98 16.61 19.47
N ALA A 132 -9.29 15.92 20.57
CA ALA A 132 -8.80 16.25 21.91
C ALA A 132 -7.26 16.16 22.01
N LEU A 133 -6.63 15.32 21.19
CA LEU A 133 -5.18 15.10 21.19
C LEU A 133 -4.40 16.02 20.24
N ARG A 134 -5.05 16.75 19.32
CA ARG A 134 -4.36 17.61 18.32
C ARG A 134 -3.48 18.74 18.87
N PRO A 135 -3.77 19.40 20.01
CA PRO A 135 -3.02 20.59 20.43
C PRO A 135 -1.51 20.40 20.63
N SER A 136 -1.05 19.17 20.88
CA SER A 136 0.30 18.88 21.40
C SER A 136 1.36 18.54 20.36
N GLY A 137 1.00 18.33 19.08
CA GLY A 137 1.93 18.05 17.96
C GLY A 137 2.85 16.82 18.09
N THR A 138 2.89 16.19 19.26
CA THR A 138 3.82 15.11 19.66
C THR A 138 3.07 13.86 20.15
N THR A 139 1.76 13.96 20.27
CA THR A 139 0.85 12.91 20.67
C THR A 139 0.43 12.05 19.49
N ARG A 140 0.16 10.80 19.82
CA ARG A 140 -0.25 9.79 18.87
C ARG A 140 -1.52 9.13 19.36
N PHE A 141 -2.49 9.06 18.48
CA PHE A 141 -3.66 8.23 18.62
C PHE A 141 -3.43 6.93 17.85
N ILE A 142 -3.40 5.80 18.57
CA ILE A 142 -3.21 4.47 17.99
C ILE A 142 -4.51 3.71 18.11
N VAL A 143 -5.00 3.21 16.99
CA VAL A 143 -6.22 2.40 16.95
C VAL A 143 -5.87 1.06 16.32
N HIS A 144 -6.14 -0.02 17.03
CA HIS A 144 -6.13 -1.37 16.47
C HIS A 144 -7.53 -1.78 16.03
N ILE A 145 -7.61 -2.48 14.90
CA ILE A 145 -8.85 -2.95 14.30
C ILE A 145 -8.64 -4.31 13.63
N LEU A 146 -9.62 -5.20 13.77
CA LEU A 146 -9.68 -6.45 13.02
C LEU A 146 -10.41 -6.23 11.69
N ALA A 147 -9.81 -6.66 10.57
CA ALA A 147 -10.43 -6.65 9.26
C ALA A 147 -11.05 -8.02 8.92
N PRO A 148 -12.12 -8.06 8.10
CA PRO A 148 -12.79 -6.92 7.46
C PRO A 148 -13.64 -6.11 8.44
N ASN A 149 -13.64 -4.77 8.31
CA ASN A 149 -14.47 -3.90 9.15
C ASN A 149 -14.86 -2.59 8.44
N PRO A 150 -16.13 -2.14 8.53
CA PRO A 150 -16.61 -0.92 7.87
C PRO A 150 -15.99 0.39 8.37
N LEU A 151 -15.35 0.40 9.55
CA LEU A 151 -14.62 1.58 10.05
C LEU A 151 -13.33 1.85 9.29
N ILE A 152 -12.66 0.83 8.75
CA ILE A 152 -11.36 0.96 8.09
C ILE A 152 -11.38 2.04 6.98
N PRO A 153 -12.32 2.02 6.01
CA PRO A 153 -12.36 3.07 4.98
C PRO A 153 -12.61 4.45 5.58
N LEU A 154 -13.41 4.59 6.65
CA LEU A 154 -13.70 5.87 7.29
C LEU A 154 -12.47 6.43 8.03
N LEU A 155 -11.75 5.58 8.78
CA LEU A 155 -10.54 5.96 9.51
C LEU A 155 -9.36 6.24 8.57
N ALA A 156 -9.35 5.60 7.39
CA ALA A 156 -8.34 5.85 6.38
C ALA A 156 -8.57 7.15 5.59
N GLN A 157 -9.74 7.81 5.67
CA GLN A 157 -10.01 9.05 4.91
C GLN A 157 -9.20 10.25 5.41
N VAL A 158 -8.93 11.20 4.50
CA VAL A 158 -8.23 12.46 4.80
C VAL A 158 -9.03 13.32 5.80
N ARG A 159 -10.36 13.16 5.82
CA ARG A 159 -11.26 13.86 6.73
C ARG A 159 -11.05 13.46 8.20
N PHE A 160 -10.74 12.18 8.44
CA PHE A 160 -10.46 11.70 9.79
C PHE A 160 -9.11 12.22 10.27
N SER A 161 -8.06 11.97 9.48
CA SER A 161 -6.72 12.51 9.73
C SER A 161 -6.03 12.92 8.42
N PRO A 162 -5.46 14.13 8.33
CA PRO A 162 -4.79 14.60 7.12
C PRO A 162 -3.50 13.80 6.83
N SER A 163 -2.85 13.27 7.87
CA SER A 163 -1.76 12.31 7.79
C SER A 163 -2.21 10.95 8.32
N LEU A 164 -1.78 9.87 7.66
CA LEU A 164 -2.15 8.51 8.03
C LEU A 164 -0.92 7.63 7.97
N PHE A 165 -0.73 6.84 9.02
CA PHE A 165 0.10 5.65 8.98
C PHE A 165 -0.78 4.46 9.25
N HIS A 166 -0.86 3.56 8.29
CA HIS A 166 -1.69 2.38 8.37
C HIS A 166 -0.80 1.16 8.21
N LEU A 167 -0.64 0.40 9.29
CA LEU A 167 0.09 -0.86 9.31
C LEU A 167 -0.91 -2.00 9.14
N LYS A 168 -0.75 -2.78 8.07
CA LYS A 168 -1.53 -4.00 7.84
C LYS A 168 -0.63 -5.21 8.03
N ALA A 169 -1.03 -6.13 8.89
CA ALA A 169 -0.33 -7.39 9.06
C ALA A 169 -0.86 -8.43 8.07
N HIS A 170 0.07 -9.02 7.33
CA HIS A 170 -0.18 -10.06 6.35
C HIS A 170 0.62 -11.33 6.70
N PRO A 171 0.05 -12.53 6.48
CA PRO A 171 0.78 -13.77 6.69
C PRO A 171 1.84 -13.94 5.58
N PRO A 172 3.07 -14.41 5.89
CA PRO A 172 4.12 -14.60 4.88
C PRO A 172 3.70 -15.48 3.70
N VAL A 173 2.85 -16.50 3.93
CA VAL A 173 2.32 -17.39 2.89
C VAL A 173 1.66 -16.64 1.73
N LEU A 174 1.13 -15.42 1.96
CA LEU A 174 0.57 -14.57 0.92
C LEU A 174 1.61 -14.21 -0.15
N LEU A 175 2.83 -13.84 0.26
CA LEU A 175 3.90 -13.52 -0.68
C LEU A 175 4.38 -14.76 -1.43
N THR A 176 4.41 -15.91 -0.75
CA THR A 176 4.72 -17.20 -1.38
C THR A 176 3.69 -17.57 -2.45
N HIS A 177 2.41 -17.35 -2.16
CA HIS A 177 1.33 -17.56 -3.12
C HIS A 177 1.44 -16.61 -4.31
N ILE A 178 1.63 -15.31 -4.09
CA ILE A 178 1.77 -14.32 -5.18
C ILE A 178 2.96 -14.68 -6.09
N SER A 179 4.09 -15.08 -5.50
CA SER A 179 5.25 -15.50 -6.26
C SER A 179 4.99 -16.74 -7.11
N LYS A 180 4.30 -17.76 -6.58
CA LYS A 180 4.04 -19.02 -7.29
C LYS A 180 2.93 -18.87 -8.35
N ALA A 181 1.81 -18.24 -7.99
CA ALA A 181 0.62 -18.17 -8.83
C ALA A 181 0.71 -17.05 -9.88
N TYR A 182 1.37 -15.93 -9.55
CA TYR A 182 1.42 -14.74 -10.40
C TYR A 182 2.85 -14.40 -10.86
N LEU A 183 3.85 -15.24 -10.54
CA LEU A 183 5.25 -15.05 -10.93
C LEU A 183 5.77 -13.65 -10.59
N THR A 184 5.29 -13.10 -9.48
CA THR A 184 5.55 -11.72 -9.07
C THR A 184 6.16 -11.73 -7.68
N LEU A 185 7.44 -11.35 -7.59
CA LEU A 185 8.18 -11.25 -6.34
C LEU A 185 8.04 -9.85 -5.73
N PRO A 186 8.15 -9.69 -4.40
CA PRO A 186 8.17 -8.36 -3.78
C PRO A 186 9.31 -7.49 -4.33
N PRO A 187 9.21 -6.15 -4.26
CA PRO A 187 10.33 -5.27 -4.61
C PRO A 187 11.57 -5.56 -3.76
N PRO A 188 12.79 -5.38 -4.29
CA PRO A 188 13.11 -4.75 -5.59
C PRO A 188 13.05 -5.68 -6.82
N GLN A 189 12.72 -6.97 -6.66
CA GLN A 189 12.79 -7.95 -7.74
C GLN A 189 11.77 -7.68 -8.86
N THR A 190 10.62 -7.12 -8.53
CA THR A 190 9.70 -6.56 -9.51
C THR A 190 9.48 -5.08 -9.22
N THR A 191 9.05 -4.33 -10.25
CA THR A 191 8.72 -2.93 -10.06
C THR A 191 7.59 -2.80 -9.05
N PRO A 192 7.60 -1.79 -8.17
CA PRO A 192 6.54 -1.57 -7.20
C PRO A 192 5.14 -1.55 -7.84
N GLU A 193 5.00 -0.92 -9.02
CA GLU A 193 3.74 -0.82 -9.74
C GLU A 193 3.19 -2.19 -10.13
N LYS A 194 4.06 -3.07 -10.66
CA LYS A 194 3.69 -4.44 -11.04
C LYS A 194 3.37 -5.29 -9.82
N PHE A 195 4.13 -5.15 -8.75
CA PHE A 195 3.87 -5.89 -7.52
C PHE A 195 2.53 -5.50 -6.89
N TYR A 196 2.32 -4.19 -6.67
CA TYR A 196 1.14 -3.70 -5.96
C TYR A 196 -0.15 -3.84 -6.75
N SER A 197 -0.10 -3.92 -8.09
CA SER A 197 -1.28 -4.22 -8.91
C SER A 197 -1.83 -5.63 -8.67
N VAL A 198 -0.99 -6.58 -8.24
CA VAL A 198 -1.39 -7.94 -7.86
C VAL A 198 -1.61 -8.06 -6.35
N PHE A 199 -0.68 -7.52 -5.56
CA PHE A 199 -0.71 -7.66 -4.10
C PHE A 199 -1.94 -7.02 -3.47
N THR A 200 -2.31 -5.79 -3.87
CA THR A 200 -3.42 -5.04 -3.25
C THR A 200 -4.77 -5.75 -3.39
N PRO A 201 -5.24 -6.12 -4.60
CA PRO A 201 -6.54 -6.78 -4.72
C PRO A 201 -6.55 -8.19 -4.12
N LEU A 202 -5.41 -8.87 -4.01
CA LEU A 202 -5.35 -10.16 -3.34
C LEU A 202 -5.37 -10.03 -1.82
N SER A 203 -4.62 -9.08 -1.25
CA SER A 203 -4.57 -8.87 0.19
C SER A 203 -5.87 -8.30 0.77
N GLU A 204 -6.67 -7.61 -0.04
CA GLU A 204 -8.00 -7.12 0.34
C GLU A 204 -9.09 -8.21 0.24
N ARG A 205 -8.83 -9.31 -0.48
CA ARG A 205 -9.68 -10.51 -0.48
C ARG A 205 -9.37 -11.39 0.73
N HIS A 206 -9.90 -10.96 1.88
CA HIS A 206 -9.65 -11.59 3.19
C HIS A 206 -9.92 -13.10 3.18
N HIS A 207 -10.99 -13.57 2.52
CA HIS A 207 -11.32 -15.01 2.43
C HIS A 207 -10.26 -15.83 1.70
N GLU A 208 -9.62 -15.28 0.66
CA GLU A 208 -8.52 -15.97 -0.04
C GLU A 208 -7.29 -16.04 0.87
N CYS A 209 -6.98 -14.94 1.56
CA CYS A 209 -5.87 -14.90 2.52
C CYS A 209 -6.08 -15.88 3.67
N GLU A 210 -7.30 -15.97 4.20
CA GLU A 210 -7.69 -16.95 5.23
C GLU A 210 -7.61 -18.37 4.70
N LYS A 211 -8.04 -18.64 3.47
CA LYS A 211 -7.91 -19.96 2.84
C LYS A 211 -6.45 -20.40 2.69
N LEU A 212 -5.53 -19.47 2.43
CA LEU A 212 -4.10 -19.79 2.38
C LEU A 212 -3.52 -20.20 3.75
N VAL A 213 -4.14 -19.76 4.85
CA VAL A 213 -3.65 -20.01 6.22
C VAL A 213 -4.41 -21.15 6.89
N PHE A 214 -5.73 -21.22 6.71
CA PHE A 214 -6.65 -22.14 7.37
C PHE A 214 -7.22 -23.22 6.45
N GLY A 215 -6.90 -23.18 5.15
CA GLY A 215 -7.32 -24.20 4.19
C GLY A 215 -6.65 -25.54 4.43
N THR A 216 -7.01 -26.53 3.61
CA THR A 216 -6.49 -27.91 3.68
C THR A 216 -4.97 -27.98 3.64
N ASP A 217 -4.34 -27.08 2.90
CA ASP A 217 -2.89 -26.97 2.72
C ASP A 217 -2.29 -25.76 3.45
N GLY A 218 -3.07 -25.16 4.37
CA GLY A 218 -2.66 -23.97 5.10
C GLY A 218 -1.61 -24.26 6.17
N GLU A 219 -0.70 -23.32 6.38
CA GLU A 219 0.37 -23.43 7.40
C GLU A 219 -0.16 -23.25 8.83
N GLY A 220 -1.43 -22.84 9.00
CA GLY A 220 -2.03 -22.48 10.27
C GLY A 220 -1.76 -21.03 10.69
N SER A 221 -2.62 -20.48 11.56
CA SER A 221 -2.43 -19.13 12.11
C SER A 221 -1.35 -19.07 13.18
N GLY A 222 -0.81 -17.87 13.39
CA GLY A 222 0.06 -17.60 14.55
C GLY A 222 1.53 -17.81 14.27
N GLY A 223 1.95 -17.71 13.00
CA GLY A 223 3.36 -17.67 12.63
C GLY A 223 4.12 -16.62 13.44
N SER A 224 5.36 -16.93 13.80
CA SER A 224 6.27 -15.99 14.46
C SER A 224 6.67 -14.82 13.56
N GLU A 225 6.38 -14.91 12.27
CA GLU A 225 6.79 -13.96 11.24
C GLU A 225 5.58 -13.25 10.66
N ILE A 226 5.73 -11.95 10.40
CA ILE A 226 4.68 -11.09 9.89
C ILE A 226 5.24 -10.31 8.72
N VAL A 227 4.49 -10.24 7.64
CA VAL A 227 4.73 -9.26 6.57
C VAL A 227 3.91 -8.01 6.89
N VAL A 228 4.58 -6.88 7.05
CA VAL A 228 3.94 -5.62 7.43
C VAL A 228 3.88 -4.71 6.21
N GLU A 229 2.66 -4.47 5.72
CA GLU A 229 2.41 -3.41 4.74
C GLU A 229 2.20 -2.08 5.47
N MET A 230 3.01 -1.10 5.11
CA MET A 230 2.91 0.28 5.59
C MET A 230 2.32 1.15 4.50
N VAL A 231 1.11 1.66 4.73
CA VAL A 231 0.48 2.67 3.87
C VAL A 231 0.60 4.02 4.54
N MET A 232 1.31 4.94 3.90
CA MET A 232 1.56 6.28 4.41
C MET A 232 0.85 7.34 3.58
N ARG A 233 0.20 8.27 4.27
CA ARG A 233 -0.22 9.55 3.72
C ARG A 233 0.57 10.65 4.40
N CYS A 234 1.53 11.20 3.69
CA CYS A 234 2.29 12.35 4.15
C CYS A 234 1.57 13.65 3.74
N THR A 235 1.33 14.54 4.70
CA THR A 235 0.97 15.93 4.42
C THR A 235 2.23 16.61 3.89
N GLY A 236 2.29 16.87 2.58
CA GLY A 236 3.50 17.31 1.89
C GLY A 236 4.27 18.41 2.62
N GLY A 237 5.51 18.11 3.02
CA GLY A 237 6.53 19.13 3.25
C GLY A 237 7.00 19.73 1.93
N ALA A 238 7.69 20.87 1.97
CA ALA A 238 7.99 21.81 0.87
C ALA A 238 8.57 21.25 -0.46
N SER A 239 8.80 19.94 -0.60
CA SER A 239 9.34 19.31 -1.80
C SER A 239 8.74 17.92 -2.13
N ARG A 240 7.88 17.34 -1.29
CA ARG A 240 7.30 15.99 -1.55
C ARG A 240 5.90 16.08 -2.12
N LYS A 241 5.70 15.39 -3.26
CA LYS A 241 4.39 15.20 -3.90
C LYS A 241 3.40 14.65 -2.87
N ARG A 242 2.21 15.24 -2.79
CA ARG A 242 1.09 14.66 -2.04
C ARG A 242 0.76 13.31 -2.68
N GLY A 243 0.87 12.24 -1.92
CA GLY A 243 0.69 10.88 -2.43
C GLY A 243 0.51 9.87 -1.31
N VAL A 244 0.01 8.69 -1.68
CA VAL A 244 -0.02 7.51 -0.83
C VAL A 244 1.20 6.67 -1.19
N GLU A 245 2.06 6.42 -0.21
CA GLU A 245 3.25 5.57 -0.38
C GLU A 245 3.02 4.22 0.30
N ARG A 246 3.58 3.15 -0.27
CA ARG A 246 3.45 1.78 0.24
C ARG A 246 4.81 1.12 0.40
N TYR A 247 5.02 0.45 1.52
CA TYR A 247 6.25 -0.28 1.82
C TYR A 247 5.93 -1.63 2.43
N LEU A 248 6.80 -2.62 2.21
CA LEU A 248 6.74 -3.92 2.87
C LEU A 248 8.00 -4.14 3.69
N GLU A 249 7.83 -4.56 4.94
CA GLU A 249 8.92 -5.01 5.82
C GLU A 249 8.52 -6.29 6.55
N GLY A 250 9.51 -7.02 7.04
CA GLY A 250 9.30 -8.19 7.88
C GLY A 250 9.25 -7.82 9.36
N TRP A 251 8.54 -8.60 10.15
CA TRP A 251 8.54 -8.51 11.60
C TRP A 251 8.64 -9.90 12.23
N MET A 252 9.58 -10.02 13.17
CA MET A 252 9.83 -11.24 13.93
C MET A 252 9.25 -11.09 15.34
N SER A 253 8.21 -11.86 15.65
CA SER A 253 7.46 -11.79 16.90
C SER A 253 8.26 -12.31 18.11
N ASN A 254 9.16 -13.26 17.90
CA ASN A 254 10.04 -13.82 18.95
C ASN A 254 11.07 -12.80 19.45
N SER A 255 11.69 -12.03 18.56
CA SER A 255 12.64 -10.98 18.90
C SER A 255 11.98 -9.60 19.09
N ALA A 256 10.72 -9.45 18.68
CA ALA A 256 9.99 -8.18 18.63
C ALA A 256 10.76 -7.10 17.85
N THR A 257 11.31 -7.48 16.70
CA THR A 257 12.11 -6.60 15.83
C THR A 257 11.61 -6.61 14.40
N SER A 258 11.70 -5.46 13.74
CA SER A 258 11.56 -5.35 12.29
C SER A 258 12.81 -5.87 11.60
N CYS A 259 12.64 -6.35 10.37
CA CYS A 259 13.69 -6.95 9.56
C CYS A 259 13.38 -6.76 8.07
N ASP A 260 14.37 -6.96 7.23
CA ASP A 260 14.15 -7.03 5.79
C ASP A 260 13.36 -8.29 5.45
N LEU A 261 12.54 -8.27 4.40
CA LEU A 261 11.74 -9.44 4.01
C LEU A 261 12.61 -10.68 3.86
N GLN A 262 13.81 -10.55 3.26
CA GLN A 262 14.78 -11.64 3.04
C GLN A 262 15.24 -12.37 4.31
N GLN A 263 15.05 -11.76 5.48
CA GLN A 263 15.44 -12.32 6.77
C GLN A 263 14.34 -13.22 7.37
N LEU A 264 13.14 -13.23 6.80
CA LEU A 264 12.06 -14.12 7.22
C LEU A 264 12.34 -15.55 6.73
N GLU A 265 12.40 -16.50 7.67
CA GLU A 265 12.68 -17.91 7.43
C GLU A 265 11.66 -18.55 6.49
N SER A 266 10.37 -18.28 6.72
CA SER A 266 9.25 -18.83 5.93
C SER A 266 9.34 -18.48 4.45
N LEU A 267 9.98 -17.36 4.13
CA LEU A 267 10.07 -16.84 2.77
C LEU A 267 11.42 -17.19 2.10
N LYS A 268 12.37 -17.85 2.78
CA LYS A 268 13.71 -18.15 2.25
C LYS A 268 13.70 -18.84 0.88
N SER A 269 12.73 -19.72 0.68
CA SER A 269 12.55 -20.45 -0.57
C SER A 269 12.28 -19.54 -1.78
N LEU A 270 11.74 -18.34 -1.57
CA LEU A 270 11.47 -17.36 -2.64
C LEU A 270 12.75 -16.77 -3.22
N TRP A 271 13.78 -16.61 -2.40
CA TRP A 271 15.07 -16.05 -2.83
C TRP A 271 16.07 -17.12 -3.23
N ALA A 272 15.99 -18.33 -2.68
CA ALA A 272 16.89 -19.43 -3.04
C ALA A 272 16.78 -19.86 -4.52
N LYS A 273 15.56 -19.85 -5.07
CA LYS A 273 15.33 -20.15 -6.51
C LYS A 273 16.04 -19.16 -7.44
N GLN A 274 16.35 -17.96 -6.96
CA GLN A 274 17.02 -16.94 -7.75
C GLN A 274 18.48 -17.29 -8.01
N VAL A 275 19.21 -17.78 -7.01
CA VAL A 275 20.62 -18.14 -7.14
C VAL A 275 20.79 -19.24 -8.20
N ALA A 276 19.89 -20.23 -8.20
CA ALA A 276 19.90 -21.30 -9.19
C ALA A 276 19.62 -20.82 -10.63
N MET A 277 18.79 -19.79 -10.85
CA MET A 277 18.55 -19.24 -12.19
C MET A 277 19.65 -18.27 -12.64
N GLN A 278 20.28 -17.56 -11.70
CA GLN A 278 21.31 -16.58 -11.99
C GLN A 278 22.69 -17.22 -12.22
N ASP A 279 22.99 -18.34 -11.53
CA ASP A 279 24.22 -19.11 -11.72
C ASP A 279 24.25 -19.91 -13.03
N VAL A 280 23.10 -20.26 -13.61
CA VAL A 280 23.05 -20.85 -14.96
C VAL A 280 23.40 -19.83 -16.04
N SER A 281 23.20 -18.52 -15.78
CA SER A 281 23.63 -17.45 -16.68
C SER A 281 25.09 -17.01 -16.51
N THR A 282 25.80 -17.42 -15.46
CA THR A 282 27.19 -17.02 -15.18
C THR A 282 28.21 -18.17 -15.20
N SER A 283 27.78 -19.43 -15.34
CA SER A 283 28.66 -20.60 -15.28
C SER A 283 29.22 -21.11 -16.62
N ILE A 284 29.07 -20.38 -17.73
CA ILE A 284 29.66 -20.76 -19.03
C ILE A 284 31.06 -20.15 -19.27
N ASP A 285 31.59 -19.29 -18.38
CA ASP A 285 32.78 -18.49 -18.71
C ASP A 285 33.95 -18.56 -17.70
N SER A 286 34.28 -19.77 -17.21
CA SER A 286 35.50 -19.92 -16.39
C SER A 286 36.21 -21.27 -16.57
N SER A 287 36.80 -21.46 -17.77
CA SER A 287 38.02 -22.26 -17.92
C SER A 287 38.90 -21.70 -19.05
N HIS A 288 39.82 -20.79 -18.72
CA HIS A 288 41.26 -20.85 -19.05
C HIS A 288 41.94 -19.48 -18.94
N GLN A 289 43.12 -19.53 -18.34
CA GLN A 289 44.00 -18.42 -18.01
C GLN A 289 44.95 -18.13 -19.20
N ASP A 290 45.29 -16.86 -19.35
CA ASP A 290 46.43 -16.25 -20.04
C ASP A 290 46.39 -15.88 -21.55
N SER A 291 46.74 -14.60 -21.77
CA SER A 291 47.20 -13.89 -22.97
C SER A 291 46.17 -13.26 -23.95
N ASN A 292 46.22 -11.92 -24.03
CA ASN A 292 45.64 -11.07 -25.08
C ASN A 292 46.70 -10.91 -26.22
N PRO A 293 46.41 -10.48 -27.48
CA PRO A 293 45.16 -9.88 -27.97
C PRO A 293 44.69 -10.28 -29.40
N VAL A 294 43.55 -9.68 -29.81
CA VAL A 294 43.01 -9.46 -31.18
C VAL A 294 41.90 -10.40 -31.67
N ASN A 295 40.68 -9.87 -31.61
CA ASN A 295 39.56 -9.95 -32.58
C ASN A 295 39.28 -11.27 -33.32
N LYS A 296 38.12 -11.91 -33.06
CA LYS A 296 37.13 -12.37 -34.06
C LYS A 296 35.96 -13.11 -33.42
N ASP A 297 34.76 -12.65 -33.76
CA ASP A 297 33.50 -13.39 -33.94
C ASP A 297 33.21 -14.54 -32.95
N ALA A 298 32.51 -14.21 -31.87
CA ALA A 298 31.76 -15.21 -31.12
C ALA A 298 30.68 -15.85 -32.03
N PRO A 299 30.56 -17.19 -32.10
CA PRO A 299 29.54 -17.84 -32.88
C PRO A 299 28.17 -17.59 -32.25
N ASP A 300 27.30 -16.89 -32.99
CA ASP A 300 25.91 -16.62 -32.62
C ASP A 300 25.21 -17.92 -32.16
N PRO A 301 24.74 -18.02 -30.89
CA PRO A 301 24.12 -19.21 -30.32
C PRO A 301 22.80 -19.61 -31.01
N THR A 302 22.29 -18.77 -31.92
CA THR A 302 21.07 -19.03 -32.70
C THR A 302 21.34 -19.83 -33.99
N LYS A 303 22.60 -20.08 -34.37
CA LYS A 303 22.96 -20.74 -35.65
C LYS A 303 22.46 -22.19 -35.84
N ASN A 304 22.03 -22.87 -34.76
CA ASN A 304 21.51 -24.24 -34.82
C ASN A 304 19.98 -24.34 -34.64
N LEU A 305 19.27 -23.22 -34.61
CA LEU A 305 17.81 -23.20 -34.57
C LEU A 305 17.26 -23.27 -36.00
N SER A 306 16.24 -24.10 -36.22
CA SER A 306 15.57 -24.25 -37.53
C SER A 306 14.78 -23.02 -37.98
N PHE A 307 14.64 -22.02 -37.11
CA PHE A 307 14.12 -20.69 -37.41
C PHE A 307 15.03 -19.67 -36.73
N ASN A 308 15.73 -18.87 -37.52
CA ASN A 308 16.57 -17.81 -37.00
C ASN A 308 15.70 -16.55 -36.81
N LEU A 309 15.61 -16.04 -35.58
CA LEU A 309 14.85 -14.82 -35.25
C LEU A 309 15.65 -13.54 -35.55
N ASN A 310 16.93 -13.66 -35.88
CA ASN A 310 17.75 -12.55 -36.35
C ASN A 310 17.48 -12.33 -37.84
N LEU A 311 16.93 -11.16 -38.17
CA LEU A 311 16.77 -10.73 -39.56
C LEU A 311 18.16 -10.58 -40.19
N THR A 312 18.35 -11.09 -41.40
CA THR A 312 19.57 -10.81 -42.17
C THR A 312 19.66 -9.31 -42.49
N GLU A 313 20.86 -8.80 -42.75
CA GLU A 313 21.04 -7.38 -43.15
C GLU A 313 20.19 -7.02 -44.37
N GLU A 314 20.05 -7.96 -45.31
CA GLU A 314 19.18 -7.85 -46.48
C GLU A 314 17.69 -7.74 -46.09
N GLN A 315 17.24 -8.49 -45.09
CA GLN A 315 15.86 -8.44 -44.58
C GLN A 315 15.59 -7.18 -43.75
N GLN A 316 16.56 -6.70 -42.97
CA GLN A 316 16.47 -5.41 -42.28
C GLN A 316 16.37 -4.26 -43.28
N HIS A 317 17.17 -4.30 -44.35
CA HIS A 317 17.12 -3.30 -45.42
C HIS A 317 15.82 -3.39 -46.24
N ALA A 318 15.33 -4.59 -46.54
CA ALA A 318 14.03 -4.76 -47.19
C ALA A 318 12.90 -4.20 -46.32
N ARG A 319 12.94 -4.43 -45.01
CA ARG A 319 11.91 -3.96 -44.06
C ARG A 319 11.95 -2.44 -43.86
N SER A 320 13.11 -1.80 -43.94
CA SER A 320 13.22 -0.33 -43.89
C SER A 320 12.77 0.36 -45.20
N GLN A 321 12.69 -0.39 -46.31
CA GLN A 321 12.15 0.08 -47.59
C GLN A 321 10.65 -0.14 -47.74
N VAL A 322 10.01 -0.94 -46.89
CA VAL A 322 8.55 -1.11 -46.90
C VAL A 322 7.91 0.18 -46.40
N PRO A 323 7.16 0.91 -47.24
CA PRO A 323 6.50 2.14 -46.83
C PRO A 323 5.48 1.82 -45.73
N LEU A 324 5.66 2.43 -44.56
CA LEU A 324 4.73 2.25 -43.44
C LEU A 324 3.43 3.00 -43.76
N PRO A 325 2.27 2.32 -43.87
CA PRO A 325 1.03 2.90 -44.37
C PRO A 325 0.46 4.06 -43.51
N TYR A 326 1.02 4.32 -42.32
CA TYR A 326 0.56 5.36 -41.41
C TYR A 326 1.69 6.26 -40.85
N ALA A 327 2.90 6.22 -41.42
CA ALA A 327 4.00 7.09 -40.98
C ALA A 327 3.94 8.52 -41.56
N HIS A 328 2.73 9.05 -41.78
CA HIS A 328 2.48 10.40 -42.30
C HIS A 328 1.59 11.21 -41.35
N GLU A 329 1.85 11.17 -40.04
CA GLU A 329 1.40 12.24 -39.16
C GLU A 329 2.47 13.33 -39.15
N GLY A 330 2.34 14.32 -40.04
CA GLY A 330 3.08 15.58 -39.93
C GLY A 330 3.60 16.24 -41.20
N MET A 331 3.49 15.62 -42.38
CA MET A 331 3.81 16.30 -43.65
C MET A 331 2.53 16.58 -44.44
N LEU A 332 2.12 17.85 -44.46
CA LEU A 332 1.12 18.34 -45.41
C LEU A 332 1.69 18.16 -46.83
N PRO A 333 1.00 17.43 -47.73
CA PRO A 333 1.43 17.34 -49.11
C PRO A 333 1.30 18.73 -49.76
N VAL A 334 2.40 19.19 -50.34
CA VAL A 334 2.41 20.28 -51.32
C VAL A 334 1.48 19.86 -52.47
N LEU A 335 0.31 20.49 -52.53
CA LEU A 335 -0.66 20.38 -53.61
C LEU A 335 -0.09 21.02 -54.87
N GLU A 336 0.67 20.27 -55.67
CA GLU A 336 1.21 20.76 -56.95
C GLU A 336 0.38 20.37 -58.19
N ASN A 337 -0.69 19.58 -58.06
CA ASN A 337 -1.39 19.05 -59.24
C ASN A 337 -2.93 19.14 -59.21
N TRP A 338 -3.49 20.25 -58.71
CA TRP A 338 -4.90 20.53 -58.96
C TRP A 338 -5.09 21.84 -59.75
N LYS A 339 -5.35 21.69 -61.06
CA LYS A 339 -5.86 22.75 -61.93
C LYS A 339 -7.34 23.02 -61.61
N ILE A 340 -7.61 23.86 -60.61
CA ILE A 340 -8.84 24.66 -60.56
C ILE A 340 -8.43 26.11 -60.31
N GLY A 341 -8.97 26.99 -61.15
CA GLY A 341 -8.51 28.37 -61.33
C GLY A 341 -8.72 29.30 -60.13
N PRO A 342 -8.15 30.52 -60.20
CA PRO A 342 -7.92 31.38 -59.06
C PRO A 342 -9.08 32.35 -58.85
N LEU A 343 -9.78 32.23 -57.73
CA LEU A 343 -10.49 33.36 -57.12
C LEU A 343 -10.63 33.04 -55.62
N LEU A 344 -10.35 34.03 -54.76
CA LEU A 344 -10.50 34.02 -53.29
C LEU A 344 -9.32 33.61 -52.39
N ILE A 345 -8.07 33.94 -52.73
CA ILE A 345 -7.06 34.21 -51.68
C ILE A 345 -6.30 35.50 -52.00
N ALA A 346 -6.92 36.63 -51.68
CA ALA A 346 -6.21 37.90 -51.51
C ALA A 346 -7.07 38.90 -50.72
N ARG A 347 -7.21 38.70 -49.40
CA ARG A 347 -7.39 39.85 -48.50
C ARG A 347 -6.91 39.54 -47.08
N VAL A 348 -5.84 40.25 -46.73
CA VAL A 348 -5.42 40.64 -45.38
C VAL A 348 -4.61 39.59 -44.59
N LEU A 349 -3.34 39.47 -44.95
CA LEU A 349 -2.27 39.33 -43.96
C LEU A 349 -1.59 40.69 -43.78
N LYS A 350 -1.61 41.24 -42.55
CA LYS A 350 -0.70 42.30 -42.13
C LYS A 350 -0.41 42.16 -40.63
N GLY A 351 0.79 41.65 -40.29
CA GLY A 351 1.41 41.81 -38.96
C GLY A 351 1.99 40.54 -38.30
N LYS A 352 3.28 40.25 -38.57
CA LYS A 352 4.43 39.92 -37.65
C LYS A 352 4.17 39.30 -36.23
N PRO A 353 5.17 38.63 -35.61
CA PRO A 353 5.70 37.27 -35.82
C PRO A 353 5.61 36.34 -34.56
N ALA A 354 5.76 35.03 -34.78
CA ALA A 354 6.20 33.95 -33.87
C ALA A 354 5.74 33.92 -32.38
N SER A 355 4.94 32.90 -32.02
CA SER A 355 5.23 31.99 -30.88
C SER A 355 4.16 30.90 -30.72
N THR A 356 4.65 29.68 -30.44
CA THR A 356 4.00 28.54 -29.77
C THR A 356 2.70 27.98 -30.38
N SER A 357 2.85 26.83 -31.04
CA SER A 357 1.78 25.89 -31.38
C SER A 357 1.00 25.47 -30.13
N THR A 358 -0.27 25.84 -30.08
CA THR A 358 -1.25 25.26 -29.15
C THR A 358 -1.48 23.79 -29.53
N PRO A 359 -1.62 22.87 -28.55
CA PRO A 359 -2.06 21.51 -28.85
C PRO A 359 -3.47 21.57 -29.46
N ALA A 360 -3.66 20.89 -30.59
CA ALA A 360 -4.96 20.80 -31.22
C ALA A 360 -5.94 20.09 -30.27
N SER A 361 -6.95 20.80 -29.79
CA SER A 361 -8.09 20.21 -29.09
C SER A 361 -9.05 19.64 -30.12
N ILE A 362 -9.34 18.35 -30.05
CA ILE A 362 -10.44 17.74 -30.80
C ILE A 362 -11.73 18.18 -30.11
N LEU A 363 -12.50 19.03 -30.79
CA LEU A 363 -13.84 19.44 -30.34
C LEU A 363 -14.83 18.38 -30.84
N TYR A 364 -15.32 17.55 -29.93
CA TYR A 364 -16.40 16.60 -30.22
C TYR A 364 -17.72 17.37 -30.22
N ASP A 365 -18.43 17.35 -31.35
CA ASP A 365 -19.78 17.91 -31.47
C ASP A 365 -20.73 16.71 -31.51
N PRO A 366 -21.45 16.40 -30.42
CA PRO A 366 -22.31 15.22 -30.36
C PRO A 366 -23.40 15.36 -31.41
N ASP A 367 -23.48 14.40 -32.33
CA ASP A 367 -24.55 14.37 -33.31
C ASP A 367 -25.82 13.76 -32.69
N SER A 368 -26.95 14.05 -33.31
CA SER A 368 -28.27 13.60 -32.85
C SER A 368 -28.51 12.10 -33.01
N ALA A 369 -27.50 11.30 -33.34
CA ALA A 369 -27.53 9.84 -33.39
C ALA A 369 -26.65 9.19 -32.30
N ASP A 370 -25.96 9.99 -31.46
CA ASP A 370 -25.49 9.53 -30.14
C ASP A 370 -26.71 9.43 -29.20
N ASP A 371 -27.55 8.43 -29.48
CA ASP A 371 -28.61 7.99 -28.57
C ASP A 371 -27.93 7.48 -27.30
N ILE A 372 -27.92 8.34 -26.28
CA ILE A 372 -27.74 7.93 -24.88
C ILE A 372 -28.82 6.87 -24.63
N ASP A 373 -28.41 5.61 -24.48
CA ASP A 373 -29.24 4.56 -23.90
C ASP A 373 -29.56 4.98 -22.45
N ASP A 374 -30.62 5.78 -22.29
CA ASP A 374 -31.21 6.20 -21.02
C ASP A 374 -31.94 5.04 -20.30
N ASP A 375 -31.86 3.81 -20.83
CA ASP A 375 -32.34 2.59 -20.17
C ASP A 375 -31.40 2.25 -19.01
N ASP A 376 -31.66 2.88 -17.86
CA ASP A 376 -31.03 2.56 -16.58
C ASP A 376 -31.33 1.09 -16.26
N PRO A 377 -30.33 0.18 -16.27
CA PRO A 377 -30.54 -1.28 -16.14
C PRO A 377 -31.04 -1.70 -14.74
N ASP A 378 -31.34 -0.72 -13.88
CA ASP A 378 -31.76 -0.86 -12.51
C ASP A 378 -33.31 -0.81 -12.36
N GLU A 379 -34.07 -0.41 -13.38
CA GLU A 379 -35.55 -0.31 -13.32
C GLU A 379 -36.28 -1.68 -13.33
N ASP A 380 -35.61 -2.78 -13.68
CA ASP A 380 -36.22 -4.12 -13.76
C ASP A 380 -36.04 -4.98 -12.48
N LEU A 381 -35.47 -4.43 -11.41
CA LEU A 381 -35.05 -5.19 -10.22
C LEU A 381 -36.02 -5.19 -9.02
N ASP A 382 -37.31 -4.92 -9.26
CA ASP A 382 -38.38 -5.15 -8.26
C ASP A 382 -39.22 -6.41 -8.61
N LEU A 383 -38.75 -7.58 -8.16
CA LEU A 383 -39.50 -8.85 -8.15
C LEU A 383 -39.44 -9.55 -6.78
#